data_AF-A0A918PY19-F1
#
_entry.id   AF-A0A918PY19-F1
#
_cell.length_a   1.000
_cell.length_b   1.000
_cell.length_c   1.000
_cell.angle_alpha   90.00
_cell.angle_beta   90.00
_cell.angle_gamma   90.00
#
_symmetry.space_group_name_H-M   'P 1'
#
loop_
_entity.id
_entity.type
_entity.pdbx_description
1 polymer ?
#
loop_
_entity_poly.entity_id
_entity_poly.type
_entity_poly.pdbx_seq_one_letter_code
_entity_poly.pdbx_strand_id
1 'polypeptide(L)'
;MVEMTVRRRRTAALSLVGAAGALAVAELVGSWSSRSGGLLVVAQVFHHPMLFGALALTALAAAALIGVRSLAVRTLSVTAALLVTLLAVPVFLFGSSEHQMTMNEAAPNRSDRHLVVVEGAALIDPLWWVYIDEGSGLTKRRWEVGYFNGDASSNALVEASWMEPDRIRLVTGEGEDSQMHLVDLSPESGRPLRTLSMG
;
A
#
# COMPACT_ATOMS: atom_id res chain seq x y z
N MET A 1 7.19 -31.92 -37.40
CA MET A 1 6.12 -31.60 -36.41
C MET A 1 6.65 -31.37 -34.98
N VAL A 2 7.67 -32.10 -34.52
CA VAL A 2 8.21 -32.01 -33.13
C VAL A 2 8.92 -30.68 -32.82
N GLU A 3 9.49 -30.01 -33.82
CA GLU A 3 10.26 -28.77 -33.60
C GLU A 3 9.36 -27.53 -33.34
N MET A 4 8.16 -27.50 -33.94
CA MET A 4 7.17 -26.45 -33.72
C MET A 4 6.64 -26.43 -32.29
N THR A 5 6.51 -27.60 -31.64
CA THR A 5 6.00 -27.69 -30.26
C THR A 5 7.04 -27.23 -29.24
N VAL A 6 8.34 -27.44 -29.51
CA VAL A 6 9.43 -26.98 -28.64
C VAL A 6 9.59 -25.45 -28.69
N ARG A 7 9.58 -24.85 -29.90
CA ARG A 7 9.60 -23.38 -30.03
C ARG A 7 8.40 -22.74 -29.34
N ARG A 8 7.19 -23.27 -29.56
CA ARG A 8 5.97 -22.73 -28.96
C ARG A 8 5.97 -22.81 -27.43
N ARG A 9 6.47 -23.90 -26.85
CA ARG A 9 6.64 -24.04 -25.39
C ARG A 9 7.67 -23.05 -24.83
N ARG A 10 8.79 -22.85 -25.53
CA ARG A 10 9.81 -21.88 -25.12
C ARG A 10 9.28 -20.45 -25.15
N THR A 11 8.58 -20.07 -26.21
CA THR A 11 7.97 -18.73 -26.31
C THR A 11 6.93 -18.53 -25.22
N ALA A 12 6.05 -19.51 -24.96
CA ALA A 12 5.07 -19.42 -23.89
C ALA A 12 5.71 -19.26 -22.50
N ALA A 13 6.77 -20.03 -22.20
CA ALA A 13 7.50 -19.90 -20.94
C ALA A 13 8.16 -18.51 -20.80
N LEU A 14 8.75 -17.98 -21.87
CA LEU A 14 9.34 -16.63 -21.86
C LEU A 14 8.28 -15.53 -21.67
N SER A 15 7.10 -15.68 -22.30
CA SER A 15 5.98 -14.75 -22.10
C SER A 15 5.52 -14.72 -20.64
N LEU A 16 5.45 -15.88 -19.98
CA LEU A 16 5.09 -15.97 -18.55
C LEU A 16 6.14 -15.34 -17.63
N VAL A 17 7.43 -15.54 -17.92
CA VAL A 17 8.51 -14.85 -17.20
C VAL A 17 8.42 -13.34 -17.42
N GLY A 18 8.14 -12.90 -18.65
CA GLY A 18 7.93 -11.48 -18.95
C GLY A 18 6.74 -10.90 -18.18
N ALA A 19 5.63 -11.63 -18.08
CA ALA A 19 4.46 -11.22 -17.30
C ALA A 19 4.78 -11.10 -15.80
N ALA A 20 5.50 -12.07 -15.23
CA ALA A 20 5.95 -12.00 -13.84
C ALA A 20 6.85 -10.77 -13.59
N GLY A 21 7.77 -10.48 -14.51
CA GLY A 21 8.60 -9.28 -14.46
C GLY A 21 7.79 -7.98 -14.52
N ALA A 22 6.79 -7.92 -15.41
CA ALA A 22 5.90 -6.76 -15.52
C ALA A 22 5.09 -6.51 -14.23
N LEU A 23 4.58 -7.57 -13.60
CA LEU A 23 3.88 -7.48 -12.31
C LEU A 23 4.82 -6.97 -11.20
N ALA A 24 6.05 -7.43 -11.15
CA ALA A 24 7.04 -6.95 -10.18
C ALA A 24 7.39 -5.47 -10.39
N VAL A 25 7.53 -5.03 -11.65
CA VAL A 25 7.74 -3.61 -11.98
C VAL A 25 6.52 -2.76 -11.61
N ALA A 26 5.31 -3.26 -11.88
CA ALA A 26 4.08 -2.58 -11.48
C ALA A 26 4.04 -2.36 -9.97
N GLU A 27 4.31 -3.40 -9.16
CA GLU A 27 4.39 -3.28 -7.70
C GLU A 27 5.48 -2.29 -7.26
N LEU A 28 6.64 -2.30 -7.90
CA LEU A 28 7.71 -1.36 -7.60
C LEU A 28 7.29 0.09 -7.87
N VAL A 29 6.57 0.33 -8.96
CA VAL A 29 6.01 1.66 -9.29
C VAL A 29 4.93 2.07 -8.30
N GLY A 30 4.05 1.14 -7.93
CA GLY A 30 2.99 1.35 -6.93
C GLY A 30 3.58 1.69 -5.56
N SER A 31 4.51 0.88 -5.06
CA SER A 31 5.18 1.08 -3.77
C SER A 31 6.06 2.33 -3.72
N TRP A 32 6.64 2.76 -4.84
CA TRP A 32 7.34 4.04 -4.91
C TRP A 32 6.34 5.21 -4.84
N SER A 33 5.20 5.07 -5.50
CA SER A 33 4.12 6.07 -5.53
C SER A 33 3.30 6.13 -4.25
N SER A 34 3.32 5.10 -3.40
CA SER A 34 2.65 5.11 -2.09
C SER A 34 3.40 5.91 -1.03
N ARG A 35 4.65 6.30 -1.31
CA ARG A 35 5.43 7.19 -0.44
C ARG A 35 4.80 8.58 -0.38
N SER A 36 5.08 9.29 0.71
CA SER A 36 4.64 10.68 0.90
C SER A 36 5.03 11.56 -0.30
N GLY A 37 4.01 12.18 -0.92
CA GLY A 37 4.11 13.02 -2.11
C GLY A 37 3.91 12.31 -3.44
N GLY A 38 3.76 10.99 -3.44
CA GLY A 38 3.52 10.19 -4.63
C GLY A 38 2.11 10.31 -5.19
N LEU A 39 1.91 9.80 -6.41
CA LEU A 39 0.62 9.85 -7.10
C LEU A 39 -0.33 8.82 -6.50
N LEU A 40 -1.41 9.31 -5.90
CA LEU A 40 -2.38 8.48 -5.19
C LEU A 40 -3.00 7.43 -6.10
N VAL A 41 -3.39 7.80 -7.31
CA VAL A 41 -4.01 6.86 -8.26
C VAL A 41 -3.05 5.75 -8.67
N VAL A 42 -1.76 6.07 -8.87
CA VAL A 42 -0.75 5.06 -9.21
C VAL A 42 -0.54 4.10 -8.05
N ALA A 43 -0.45 4.62 -6.82
CA ALA A 43 -0.37 3.79 -5.62
C ALA A 43 -1.62 2.90 -5.47
N GLN A 44 -2.82 3.45 -5.63
CA GLN A 44 -4.09 2.71 -5.49
C GLN A 44 -4.26 1.60 -6.53
N VAL A 45 -3.72 1.77 -7.74
CA VAL A 45 -3.87 0.78 -8.82
C VAL A 45 -2.77 -0.28 -8.77
N PHE A 46 -1.55 0.10 -8.39
CA PHE A 46 -0.38 -0.75 -8.55
C PHE A 46 0.27 -1.21 -7.25
N HIS A 47 -0.11 -0.68 -6.09
CA HIS A 47 0.44 -1.13 -4.80
C HIS A 47 -0.44 -2.25 -4.22
N HIS A 48 -0.29 -3.44 -4.78
CA HIS A 48 -1.00 -4.65 -4.34
C HIS A 48 -0.01 -5.80 -4.21
N PRO A 49 0.92 -5.73 -3.22
CA PRO A 49 2.07 -6.63 -3.16
C PRO A 49 1.66 -8.09 -3.06
N MET A 50 0.58 -8.38 -2.35
CA MET A 50 0.04 -9.74 -2.21
C MET A 50 -0.54 -10.26 -3.53
N LEU A 51 -1.36 -9.46 -4.21
CA LEU A 51 -1.98 -9.85 -5.48
C LEU A 51 -0.94 -10.02 -6.58
N PHE A 52 -0.08 -9.01 -6.79
CA PHE A 52 0.95 -9.05 -7.82
C PHE A 52 2.02 -10.10 -7.51
N GLY A 53 2.38 -10.28 -6.24
CA GLY A 53 3.26 -11.37 -5.80
C GLY A 53 2.69 -12.75 -6.11
N ALA A 54 1.43 -13.01 -5.75
CA ALA A 54 0.77 -14.28 -6.03
C ALA A 54 0.66 -14.57 -7.53
N LEU A 55 0.28 -13.57 -8.33
CA LEU A 55 0.21 -13.70 -9.79
C LEU A 55 1.58 -13.95 -10.42
N ALA A 56 2.62 -13.25 -9.97
CA ALA A 56 3.99 -13.43 -10.45
C ALA A 56 4.51 -14.84 -10.12
N LEU A 57 4.31 -15.32 -8.90
CA LEU A 57 4.69 -16.68 -8.49
C LEU A 57 3.96 -17.75 -9.31
N THR A 58 2.66 -17.56 -9.54
CA THR A 58 1.85 -18.46 -10.37
C THR A 58 2.37 -18.50 -11.81
N ALA A 59 2.71 -17.35 -12.38
CA ALA A 59 3.28 -17.26 -13.73
C ALA A 59 4.66 -17.95 -13.81
N LEU A 60 5.52 -17.77 -12.82
CA LEU A 60 6.83 -18.43 -12.77
C LEU A 60 6.72 -19.95 -12.61
N ALA A 61 5.81 -20.44 -11.77
CA ALA A 61 5.55 -21.87 -11.62
C ALA A 61 5.05 -22.48 -12.94
N ALA A 62 4.12 -21.81 -13.62
CA ALA A 62 3.63 -22.23 -14.94
C ALA A 62 4.76 -22.22 -15.99
N ALA A 63 5.63 -21.20 -15.98
CA ALA A 63 6.78 -21.12 -16.87
C ALA A 63 7.75 -22.31 -16.66
N ALA A 64 8.02 -22.67 -15.40
CA ALA A 64 8.85 -23.82 -15.06
C ALA A 64 8.25 -25.15 -15.54
N LEU A 65 6.94 -25.34 -15.34
CA LEU A 65 6.22 -26.54 -15.81
C LEU A 65 6.23 -26.70 -17.33
N ILE A 66 6.17 -25.60 -18.08
CA ILE A 66 6.14 -25.62 -19.55
C ILE A 66 7.55 -25.71 -20.14
N GLY A 67 8.48 -24.90 -19.62
CA GLY A 67 9.78 -24.63 -20.25
C GLY A 67 10.93 -25.50 -19.76
N VAL A 68 10.88 -26.02 -18.52
CA VAL A 68 11.98 -26.79 -17.94
C VAL A 68 11.76 -28.28 -18.17
N ARG A 69 12.80 -29.01 -18.60
CA ARG A 69 12.74 -30.47 -18.80
C ARG A 69 13.02 -31.28 -17.54
N SER A 70 13.77 -30.71 -16.59
CA SER A 70 14.11 -31.37 -15.33
C SER A 70 12.90 -31.48 -14.42
N LEU A 71 12.54 -32.71 -14.05
CA LEU A 71 11.46 -32.98 -13.11
C LEU A 71 11.77 -32.41 -11.72
N ALA A 72 13.03 -32.47 -11.29
CA ALA A 72 13.46 -31.91 -10.00
C ALA A 72 13.21 -30.40 -9.92
N VAL A 73 13.57 -29.65 -10.97
CA VAL A 73 13.35 -28.19 -11.01
C VAL A 73 11.86 -27.84 -11.06
N ARG A 74 11.05 -28.63 -11.78
CA ARG A 74 9.59 -28.46 -11.78
C ARG A 74 9.02 -28.66 -10.39
N THR A 75 9.35 -29.77 -9.74
CA THR A 75 8.86 -30.08 -8.40
C THR A 75 9.30 -29.01 -7.41
N LEU A 76 10.58 -28.61 -7.40
CA LEU A 76 11.07 -27.54 -6.54
C LEU A 76 10.35 -26.21 -6.78
N SER A 77 10.12 -25.83 -8.04
CA SER A 77 9.43 -24.57 -8.37
C SER A 77 7.97 -24.56 -7.92
N VAL A 78 7.25 -25.66 -8.14
CA VAL A 78 5.86 -25.81 -7.71
C VAL A 78 5.77 -25.86 -6.19
N THR A 79 6.64 -26.64 -5.53
CA THR A 79 6.68 -26.71 -4.07
C THR A 79 7.02 -25.35 -3.46
N ALA A 80 7.98 -24.61 -4.02
CA ALA A 80 8.29 -23.27 -3.56
C ALA A 80 7.11 -22.31 -3.73
N ALA A 81 6.44 -22.31 -4.89
CA ALA A 81 5.25 -21.49 -5.12
C ALA A 81 4.11 -21.83 -4.15
N LEU A 82 3.87 -23.12 -3.90
CA LEU A 82 2.88 -23.59 -2.93
C LEU A 82 3.24 -23.15 -1.51
N LEU A 83 4.50 -23.30 -1.11
CA LEU A 83 4.96 -22.89 0.22
C LEU A 83 4.80 -21.39 0.44
N VAL A 84 5.21 -20.57 -0.54
CA VAL A 84 5.06 -19.12 -0.45
C VAL A 84 3.58 -18.73 -0.42
N THR A 85 2.73 -19.37 -1.23
CA THR A 85 1.28 -19.13 -1.20
C THR A 85 0.69 -19.50 0.16
N LEU A 86 1.06 -20.67 0.70
CA LEU A 86 0.59 -21.14 2.00
C LEU A 86 1.02 -20.20 3.13
N LEU A 87 2.24 -19.63 3.07
CA LEU A 87 2.73 -18.66 4.04
C LEU A 87 2.10 -17.26 3.86
N ALA A 88 1.76 -16.89 2.62
CA ALA A 88 1.13 -15.61 2.32
C ALA A 88 -0.36 -15.58 2.72
N VAL A 89 -1.06 -16.71 2.69
CA VAL A 89 -2.50 -16.80 3.04
C VAL A 89 -2.80 -16.31 4.47
N PRO A 90 -2.10 -16.75 5.53
CA PRO A 90 -2.30 -16.21 6.87
C PRO A 90 -2.01 -14.71 6.94
N VAL A 91 -0.96 -14.23 6.27
CA VAL A 91 -0.63 -12.80 6.22
C VAL A 91 -1.75 -12.02 5.52
N PHE A 92 -2.35 -12.57 4.48
CA PHE A 92 -3.49 -11.97 3.81
C PHE A 92 -4.75 -11.98 4.68
N LEU A 93 -5.07 -13.10 5.33
CA LEU A 93 -6.29 -13.26 6.12
C LEU A 93 -6.26 -12.55 7.48
N PHE A 94 -5.08 -12.46 8.11
CA PHE A 94 -4.92 -11.90 9.46
C PHE A 94 -4.11 -10.61 9.49
N GLY A 95 -3.30 -10.33 8.47
CA GLY A 95 -2.52 -9.10 8.33
C GLY A 95 -3.22 -8.02 7.50
N SER A 96 -4.33 -8.35 6.82
CA SER A 96 -5.26 -7.33 6.33
C SER A 96 -6.18 -6.90 7.47
N SER A 97 -5.63 -6.17 8.44
CA SER A 97 -6.51 -5.28 9.18
C SER A 97 -7.18 -4.37 8.15
N GLU A 98 -8.51 -4.40 8.08
CA GLU A 98 -9.23 -3.57 7.12
C GLU A 98 -8.82 -2.12 7.36
N HIS A 99 -8.06 -1.57 6.42
CA HIS A 99 -7.69 -0.17 6.42
C HIS A 99 -8.94 0.59 5.98
N GLN A 100 -9.77 0.95 6.94
CA GLN A 100 -11.00 1.65 6.70
C GLN A 100 -10.72 3.15 6.66
N MET A 101 -11.12 3.80 5.57
CA MET A 101 -11.17 5.25 5.55
C MET A 101 -12.29 5.72 6.47
N THR A 102 -11.92 6.25 7.63
CA THR A 102 -12.87 6.73 8.64
C THR A 102 -13.17 8.22 8.47
N MET A 103 -12.26 8.97 7.83
CA MET A 103 -12.46 10.39 7.59
C MET A 103 -11.97 10.82 6.20
N ASN A 104 -12.74 11.71 5.58
CA ASN A 104 -12.40 12.40 4.34
C ASN A 104 -13.03 13.80 4.33
N GLU A 105 -12.28 14.80 4.74
CA GLU A 105 -12.79 16.17 4.90
C GLU A 105 -12.05 17.14 3.97
N ALA A 106 -12.79 17.87 3.14
CA ALA A 106 -12.21 18.91 2.30
C ALA A 106 -11.69 20.08 3.16
N ALA A 107 -10.58 20.68 2.76
CA ALA A 107 -10.05 21.85 3.43
C ALA A 107 -11.01 23.05 3.29
N PRO A 108 -11.07 23.95 4.30
CA PRO A 108 -11.90 25.15 4.22
C PRO A 108 -11.60 25.94 2.94
N ASN A 109 -12.64 26.28 2.18
CA ASN A 109 -12.55 27.01 0.91
C ASN A 109 -11.66 26.37 -0.18
N ARG A 110 -11.30 25.08 -0.05
CA ARG A 110 -10.45 24.36 -1.00
C ARG A 110 -10.96 22.93 -1.24
N SER A 111 -11.54 22.70 -2.42
CA SER A 111 -12.04 21.37 -2.81
C SER A 111 -10.97 20.45 -3.40
N ASP A 112 -9.77 20.98 -3.64
CA ASP A 112 -8.63 20.25 -4.18
C ASP A 112 -7.76 19.61 -3.08
N ARG A 113 -8.10 19.83 -1.81
CA ARG A 113 -7.33 19.35 -0.66
C ARG A 113 -8.23 18.63 0.32
N HIS A 114 -7.83 17.44 0.74
CA HIS A 114 -8.59 16.61 1.67
C HIS A 114 -7.71 16.10 2.81
N LEU A 115 -8.23 16.19 4.03
CA LEU A 115 -7.70 15.51 5.20
C LEU A 115 -8.33 14.12 5.26
N VAL A 116 -7.48 13.10 5.24
CA VAL A 116 -7.90 11.71 5.20
C VAL A 116 -7.34 10.99 6.41
N VAL A 117 -8.21 10.30 7.13
CA VAL A 117 -7.81 9.37 8.20
C VAL A 117 -8.18 7.97 7.75
N VAL A 118 -7.19 7.09 7.80
CA VAL A 118 -7.34 5.66 7.59
C VAL A 118 -7.08 4.98 8.92
N GLU A 119 -8.06 4.25 9.41
CA GLU A 119 -7.95 3.41 10.60
C GLU A 119 -7.67 1.97 10.18
N GLY A 120 -6.84 1.29 10.93
CA GLY A 120 -6.62 -0.14 10.84
C GLY A 120 -6.36 -0.69 12.23
N ALA A 121 -5.80 -1.90 12.30
CA ALA A 121 -5.54 -2.57 13.57
C ALA A 121 -4.26 -3.40 13.51
N ALA A 122 -3.54 -3.48 14.63
CA ALA A 122 -2.47 -4.43 14.88
C ALA A 122 -2.99 -5.53 15.82
N LEU A 123 -3.69 -6.54 15.27
CA LEU A 123 -4.35 -7.65 15.98
C LEU A 123 -5.47 -7.23 16.95
N ILE A 124 -5.19 -6.36 17.92
CA ILE A 124 -6.11 -5.89 18.97
C ILE A 124 -6.11 -4.36 19.03
N ASP A 125 -4.96 -3.72 18.82
CA ASP A 125 -4.81 -2.28 19.02
C ASP A 125 -5.06 -1.50 17.73
N PRO A 126 -5.82 -0.38 17.79
CA PRO A 126 -6.11 0.44 16.62
C PRO A 126 -4.87 1.20 16.14
N LEU A 127 -4.76 1.37 14.83
CA LEU A 127 -3.73 2.15 14.16
C LEU A 127 -4.38 3.23 13.32
N TRP A 128 -3.84 4.45 13.34
CA TRP A 128 -4.31 5.53 12.48
C TRP A 128 -3.19 6.08 11.62
N TRP A 129 -3.49 6.21 10.34
CA TRP A 129 -2.67 6.95 9.37
C TRP A 129 -3.42 8.20 8.92
N VAL A 130 -2.76 9.33 9.07
CA VAL A 130 -3.29 10.64 8.67
C VAL A 130 -2.57 11.11 7.42
N TYR A 131 -3.36 11.51 6.42
CA TYR A 131 -2.88 11.92 5.11
C TYR A 131 -3.49 13.25 4.67
N ILE A 132 -2.74 13.99 3.85
CA ILE A 132 -3.28 15.05 2.99
C ILE A 132 -3.29 14.58 1.56
N ASP A 133 -4.47 14.63 0.97
CA ASP A 133 -4.76 14.33 -0.42
C ASP A 133 -4.87 15.65 -1.20
N GLU A 134 -3.86 16.00 -2.00
CA GLU A 134 -3.77 17.26 -2.75
C GLU A 134 -4.00 17.04 -4.25
N GLY A 135 -4.76 17.93 -4.88
CA GLY A 135 -5.08 17.94 -6.29
C GLY A 135 -6.28 17.06 -6.64
N SER A 136 -6.46 16.82 -7.95
CA SER A 136 -7.62 16.10 -8.47
C SER A 136 -7.24 15.08 -9.54
N GLY A 137 -8.16 14.13 -9.78
CA GLY A 137 -8.04 13.13 -10.82
C GLY A 137 -6.74 12.32 -10.76
N LEU A 138 -6.12 12.11 -11.92
CA LEU A 138 -4.90 11.30 -12.07
C LEU A 138 -3.64 11.94 -11.48
N THR A 139 -3.68 13.25 -11.22
CA THR A 139 -2.56 14.02 -10.65
C THR A 139 -2.64 14.15 -9.13
N LYS A 140 -3.68 13.59 -8.51
CA LYS A 140 -3.87 13.63 -7.05
C LYS A 140 -2.67 13.01 -6.34
N ARG A 141 -2.10 13.73 -5.39
CA ARG A 141 -0.96 13.31 -4.57
C ARG A 141 -1.39 13.06 -3.15
N ARG A 142 -0.72 12.13 -2.48
CA ARG A 142 -0.96 11.84 -1.06
C ARG A 142 0.30 12.12 -0.26
N TRP A 143 0.18 12.95 0.77
CA TRP A 143 1.23 13.27 1.72
C TRP A 143 0.92 12.65 3.07
N GLU A 144 1.90 11.99 3.66
CA GLU A 144 1.81 11.45 5.01
C GLU A 144 2.00 12.55 6.05
N VAL A 145 1.00 12.76 6.89
CA VAL A 145 1.02 13.70 8.02
C VAL A 145 1.48 13.00 9.27
N GLY A 146 0.98 11.80 9.53
CA GLY A 146 1.48 11.02 10.65
C GLY A 146 0.85 9.66 10.85
N TYR A 147 1.47 8.93 11.75
CA TYR A 147 1.13 7.58 12.17
C TYR A 147 0.97 7.53 13.68
N PHE A 148 -0.11 6.91 14.14
CA PHE A 148 -0.49 6.83 15.55
C PHE A 148 -0.82 5.39 15.91
N ASN A 149 -0.10 4.84 16.89
CA ASN A 149 -0.34 3.52 17.44
C ASN A 149 -1.16 3.61 18.73
N GLY A 150 -2.30 2.91 18.79
CA GLY A 150 -3.18 2.85 19.94
C GLY A 150 -2.72 1.97 21.10
N ASP A 151 -1.57 1.28 20.99
CA ASP A 151 -1.01 0.44 22.07
C ASP A 151 -0.93 1.16 23.43
N ALA A 152 -0.70 2.48 23.41
CA ALA A 152 -0.82 3.35 24.56
C ALA A 152 -1.95 4.37 24.32
N SER A 153 -2.84 4.52 25.30
CA SER A 153 -3.97 5.46 25.20
C SER A 153 -3.53 6.90 24.91
N SER A 154 -2.37 7.33 25.41
CA SER A 154 -1.82 8.68 25.14
C SER A 154 -1.40 8.89 23.68
N ASN A 155 -1.14 7.82 22.94
CA ASN A 155 -0.73 7.84 21.52
C ASN A 155 -1.93 7.69 20.57
N ALA A 156 -3.08 7.23 21.06
CA ALA A 156 -4.27 7.02 20.27
C ALA A 156 -4.78 8.32 19.66
N LEU A 157 -5.08 8.32 18.36
CA LEU A 157 -5.63 9.49 17.67
C LEU A 157 -7.12 9.61 18.02
N VAL A 158 -7.48 10.72 18.66
CA VAL A 158 -8.86 11.00 19.10
C VAL A 158 -9.57 11.94 18.14
N GLU A 159 -8.84 12.91 17.58
CA GLU A 159 -9.41 13.91 16.68
C GLU A 159 -8.42 14.29 15.58
N ALA A 160 -8.92 14.49 14.38
CA ALA A 160 -8.22 15.15 13.29
C ALA A 160 -9.17 16.15 12.63
N SER A 161 -8.78 17.41 12.53
CA SER A 161 -9.64 18.46 12.00
C SER A 161 -8.84 19.58 11.33
N TRP A 162 -9.48 20.29 10.41
CA TRP A 162 -8.93 21.51 9.82
C TRP A 162 -9.08 22.68 10.80
N MET A 163 -8.00 23.44 10.98
CA MET A 163 -8.05 24.76 11.63
C MET A 163 -8.19 25.87 10.58
N GLU A 164 -7.39 25.74 9.51
CA GLU A 164 -7.30 26.67 8.39
C GLU A 164 -7.01 25.86 7.11
N PRO A 165 -7.11 26.42 5.89
CA PRO A 165 -6.89 25.67 4.65
C PRO A 165 -5.51 25.00 4.53
N ASP A 166 -4.52 25.53 5.25
CA ASP A 166 -3.12 25.08 5.26
C ASP A 166 -2.65 24.62 6.65
N ARG A 167 -3.57 24.41 7.60
CA ARG A 167 -3.23 24.00 8.96
C ARG A 167 -4.25 23.02 9.53
N ILE A 168 -3.74 21.90 10.01
CA ILE A 168 -4.55 20.86 10.67
C ILE A 168 -4.21 20.77 12.15
N ARG A 169 -5.21 20.34 12.93
CA ARG A 169 -5.12 20.01 14.34
C ARG A 169 -5.33 18.51 14.49
N LEU A 170 -4.40 17.87 15.18
CA LEU A 170 -4.48 16.47 15.58
C LEU A 170 -4.47 16.40 17.10
N VAL A 171 -5.30 15.53 17.67
CA VAL A 171 -5.38 15.32 19.11
C VAL A 171 -5.12 13.87 19.41
N THR A 172 -4.17 13.61 20.30
CA THR A 172 -3.88 12.27 20.81
C THR A 172 -4.25 12.19 22.29
N GLY A 173 -4.63 11.01 22.76
CA GLY A 173 -5.01 10.80 24.17
C GLY A 173 -6.35 11.41 24.56
N GLU A 174 -6.97 10.82 25.59
CA GLU A 174 -8.24 11.26 26.15
C GLU A 174 -8.07 11.89 27.53
N GLY A 175 -8.98 12.79 27.91
CA GLY A 175 -9.01 13.39 29.24
C GLY A 175 -7.77 14.26 29.54
N GLU A 176 -7.13 14.02 30.69
CA GLU A 176 -6.00 14.81 31.18
C GLU A 176 -4.70 14.57 30.38
N ASP A 177 -4.59 13.43 29.69
CA ASP A 177 -3.42 13.08 28.87
C ASP A 177 -3.53 13.58 27.42
N SER A 178 -4.57 14.36 27.11
CA SER A 178 -4.81 14.85 25.76
C SER A 178 -3.73 15.82 25.29
N GLN A 179 -3.11 15.53 24.16
CA GLN A 179 -2.08 16.36 23.54
C GLN A 179 -2.53 16.87 22.17
N MET A 180 -2.38 18.18 21.96
CA MET A 180 -2.70 18.83 20.69
C MET A 180 -1.45 19.02 19.85
N HIS A 181 -1.52 18.58 18.60
CA HIS A 181 -0.45 18.74 17.60
C HIS A 181 -0.97 19.54 16.41
N LEU A 182 -0.39 20.70 16.16
CA LEU A 182 -0.68 21.51 14.98
C LEU A 182 0.29 21.14 13.86
N VAL A 183 -0.20 20.92 12.64
CA VAL A 183 0.67 20.65 11.48
C VAL A 183 0.36 21.67 10.39
N ASP A 184 1.39 22.46 10.06
CA ASP A 184 1.36 23.39 8.94
C ASP A 184 1.64 22.64 7.63
N LEU A 185 0.93 23.05 6.59
CA LEU A 185 1.08 22.54 5.23
C LEU A 185 1.65 23.63 4.32
N SER A 186 2.40 23.21 3.30
CA SER A 186 2.78 24.09 2.19
C SER A 186 1.51 24.55 1.44
N PRO A 187 1.26 25.86 1.30
CA PRO A 187 0.08 26.36 0.60
C PRO A 187 -0.01 25.87 -0.85
N GLU A 188 1.13 25.77 -1.52
CA GLU A 188 1.24 25.40 -2.94
C GLU A 188 1.05 23.91 -3.21
N SER A 189 1.47 23.04 -2.28
CA SER A 189 1.63 21.61 -2.55
C SER A 189 0.88 20.68 -1.59
N GLY A 190 0.32 21.21 -0.51
CA GLY A 190 -0.31 20.42 0.55
C GLY A 190 0.69 19.58 1.36
N ARG A 191 1.99 19.67 1.07
CA ARG A 191 3.03 18.92 1.78
C ARG A 191 3.11 19.38 3.24
N PRO A 192 3.05 18.47 4.21
CA PRO A 192 3.23 18.83 5.61
C PRO A 192 4.68 19.26 5.87
N LEU A 193 4.84 20.31 6.68
CA LEU A 193 6.16 20.80 7.09
C LEU A 193 6.84 19.87 8.10
N ARG A 194 6.05 19.06 8.81
CA ARG A 194 6.53 18.01 9.71
C ARG A 194 5.60 16.80 9.66
N THR A 195 6.16 15.62 9.85
CA THR A 195 5.42 14.37 9.99
C THR A 195 5.50 13.90 11.44
N LEU A 196 4.39 13.40 11.98
CA LEU A 196 4.31 12.88 13.35
C LEU A 196 4.33 11.34 13.34
N SER A 197 5.02 10.74 14.30
CA SER A 197 5.00 9.29 14.51
C SER A 197 4.93 9.04 16.01
N MET A 198 3.80 8.49 16.46
CA MET A 198 3.55 8.16 17.87
C MET A 198 3.36 6.66 17.99
N GLY A 199 4.18 6.03 18.84
CA GLY A 199 4.31 4.58 18.97
C GLY A 199 4.69 4.18 20.38
#